data_AF-L7ZW96-F1
#
_entry.id   AF-L7ZW96-F1
#
_cell.length_a   1.000
_cell.length_b   1.000
_cell.length_c   1.000
_cell.angle_alpha   90.00
_cell.angle_beta   90.00
_cell.angle_gamma   90.00
#
_symmetry.space_group_name_H-M   'P 1'
#
loop_
_entity.id
_entity.type
_entity.pdbx_description
1 polymer ?
#
loop_
_entity_poly.entity_id
_entity_poly.type
_entity_poly.pdbx_seq_one_letter_code
_entity_poly.pdbx_strand_id
1 'polypeptide(L)'
;MRQKVDVLLVNPTDSSAVTSAIESANSANIPVITVDRSADGGKVVTHIASDNVAGGKMVAQFIVDHLKNGGNIVELEGIPGSSAARERGEGFHQVIDKAANVNYPHLANA
;
A
#
# COMPACT_ATOMS: atom_id res chain seq x y z
N MET A 1 -18.55 18.89 1.94
CA MET A 1 -19.36 17.97 2.78
C MET A 1 -20.80 18.47 2.90
N ARG A 2 -21.82 17.73 2.44
CA ARG A 2 -23.25 18.15 2.51
C ARG A 2 -23.95 17.73 3.81
N GLN A 3 -23.48 16.67 4.46
CA GLN A 3 -23.91 16.26 5.80
C GLN A 3 -22.77 16.56 6.77
N LYS A 4 -23.09 17.10 7.95
CA LYS A 4 -22.12 17.33 9.02
C LYS A 4 -21.99 16.06 9.86
N VAL A 5 -20.91 15.34 9.67
CA VAL A 5 -20.50 14.21 10.52
C VAL A 5 -19.44 14.66 11.52
N ASP A 6 -19.33 13.98 12.66
CA ASP A 6 -18.35 14.33 13.69
C ASP A 6 -16.91 13.91 13.31
N VAL A 7 -16.77 12.80 12.57
CA VAL A 7 -15.49 12.26 12.09
C VAL A 7 -15.70 11.61 10.73
N LEU A 8 -14.73 11.74 9.82
CA LEU A 8 -14.65 10.98 8.58
C LEU A 8 -13.65 9.84 8.72
N LEU A 9 -14.13 8.60 8.65
CA LEU A 9 -13.28 7.42 8.45
C LEU A 9 -13.30 7.05 6.96
N VAL A 10 -12.14 6.88 6.35
CA VAL A 10 -12.04 6.60 4.91
C VAL A 10 -10.99 5.54 4.61
N ASN A 11 -11.37 4.56 3.79
CA ASN A 11 -10.44 3.63 3.13
C ASN A 11 -10.40 4.00 1.63
N PRO A 12 -9.45 4.84 1.21
CA PRO A 12 -9.41 5.36 -0.15
C PRO A 12 -9.04 4.26 -1.15
N THR A 13 -9.81 4.14 -2.24
CA THR A 13 -9.43 3.23 -3.34
C THR A 13 -8.11 3.64 -3.98
N ASP A 14 -7.94 4.94 -4.21
CA ASP A 14 -6.74 5.59 -4.77
C ASP A 14 -6.28 6.71 -3.83
N SER A 15 -4.97 6.72 -3.53
CA SER A 15 -4.38 7.57 -2.49
C SER A 15 -4.38 9.05 -2.87
N SER A 16 -4.31 9.36 -4.18
CA SER A 16 -4.28 10.72 -4.70
C SER A 16 -5.69 11.28 -4.91
N ALA A 17 -6.59 10.48 -5.51
CA ALA A 17 -7.94 10.90 -5.88
C ALA A 17 -8.80 11.29 -4.66
N VAL A 18 -8.57 10.68 -3.49
CA VAL A 18 -9.31 10.99 -2.26
C VAL A 18 -8.99 12.38 -1.68
N THR A 19 -7.86 12.99 -2.07
CA THR A 19 -7.34 14.24 -1.47
C THR A 19 -8.38 15.35 -1.40
N SER A 20 -9.10 15.62 -2.49
CA SER A 20 -10.11 16.67 -2.54
C SER A 20 -11.26 16.46 -1.53
N ALA A 21 -11.64 15.19 -1.27
CA ALA A 21 -12.67 14.86 -0.29
C ALA A 21 -12.17 15.06 1.15
N ILE A 22 -10.91 14.71 1.42
CA ILE A 22 -10.26 14.93 2.71
C ILE A 22 -10.11 16.42 2.99
N GLU A 23 -9.64 17.19 2.01
CA GLU A 23 -9.53 18.65 2.13
C GLU A 23 -10.90 19.30 2.36
N SER A 24 -11.96 18.84 1.68
CA SER A 24 -13.32 19.31 1.94
C SER A 24 -13.78 19.02 3.37
N ALA A 25 -13.41 17.88 3.95
CA ALA A 25 -13.68 17.54 5.34
C ALA A 25 -12.86 18.43 6.29
N ASN A 26 -11.58 18.62 6.01
CA ASN A 26 -10.69 19.48 6.79
C ASN A 26 -11.17 20.93 6.83
N SER A 27 -11.61 21.50 5.69
CA SER A 27 -12.17 22.86 5.63
C SER A 27 -13.46 23.00 6.45
N ALA A 28 -14.17 21.90 6.70
CA ALA A 28 -15.34 21.86 7.57
C ALA A 28 -14.99 21.59 9.04
N ASN A 29 -13.70 21.56 9.40
CA ASN A 29 -13.17 21.16 10.71
C ASN A 29 -13.56 19.73 11.13
N ILE A 30 -13.81 18.84 10.16
CA ILE A 30 -14.09 17.43 10.43
C ILE A 30 -12.74 16.69 10.47
N PRO A 31 -12.38 16.02 11.58
CA PRO A 31 -11.20 15.19 11.65
C PRO A 31 -11.32 13.98 10.73
N VAL A 32 -10.22 13.64 10.06
CA VAL A 32 -10.15 12.53 9.11
C VAL A 32 -9.22 11.46 9.63
N ILE A 33 -9.67 10.22 9.56
CA ILE A 33 -8.89 9.02 9.87
C ILE A 33 -8.87 8.14 8.62
N THR A 34 -7.68 7.77 8.16
CA THR A 34 -7.54 6.82 7.06
C THR A 34 -7.38 5.41 7.61
N VAL A 35 -8.05 4.44 6.99
CA VAL A 35 -7.99 3.02 7.39
C VAL A 35 -7.57 2.18 6.18
N ASP A 36 -6.68 1.20 6.40
CA ASP A 36 -6.14 0.24 5.42
C ASP A 36 -5.27 0.86 4.30
N ARG A 37 -5.66 2.01 3.76
CA ARG A 37 -4.93 2.75 2.73
C ARG A 37 -4.76 4.21 3.14
N SER A 38 -3.58 4.75 2.92
CA SER A 38 -3.25 6.15 3.13
C SER A 38 -3.77 7.06 2.01
N ALA A 39 -3.70 8.36 2.25
CA ALA A 39 -3.95 9.40 1.26
C ALA A 39 -2.68 10.21 1.05
N ASP A 40 -2.45 10.69 -0.17
CA ASP A 40 -1.25 11.46 -0.52
C ASP A 40 -1.37 12.95 -0.13
N GLY A 41 -2.59 13.41 0.22
CA GLY A 41 -2.87 14.79 0.54
C GLY A 41 -4.02 14.98 1.54
N GLY A 42 -4.16 16.22 1.99
CA GLY A 42 -5.05 16.60 3.08
C GLY A 42 -4.48 16.26 4.47
N LYS A 43 -5.20 16.68 5.51
CA LYS A 43 -4.82 16.46 6.90
C LYS A 43 -5.54 15.24 7.47
N VAL A 44 -4.76 14.21 7.76
CA VAL A 44 -5.20 13.00 8.46
C VAL A 44 -4.72 13.05 9.91
N VAL A 45 -5.62 12.76 10.85
CA VAL A 45 -5.31 12.75 12.29
C VAL A 45 -4.52 11.50 12.67
N THR A 46 -4.96 10.35 12.15
CA THR A 46 -4.27 9.07 12.34
C THR A 46 -4.54 8.17 11.14
N HIS A 47 -3.55 7.34 10.82
CA HIS A 47 -3.68 6.29 9.84
C HIS A 47 -3.60 4.94 10.54
N ILE A 48 -4.59 4.08 10.31
CA ILE A 48 -4.68 2.76 10.91
C ILE A 48 -4.53 1.73 9.79
N ALA A 49 -3.39 1.05 9.75
CA ALA A 49 -3.11 0.00 8.78
C ALA A 49 -2.10 -1.01 9.34
N SER A 50 -1.98 -2.15 8.65
CA SER A 50 -0.86 -3.07 8.82
C SER A 50 0.43 -2.43 8.28
N ASP A 51 1.58 -2.91 8.77
CA ASP A 51 2.86 -2.60 8.14
C ASP A 51 3.00 -3.43 6.84
N ASN A 52 2.54 -2.83 5.73
CA ASN A 52 2.54 -3.47 4.42
C ASN A 52 3.95 -3.73 3.89
N VAL A 53 4.93 -2.88 4.21
CA VAL A 53 6.33 -3.07 3.81
C VAL A 53 6.92 -4.28 4.54
N ALA A 54 6.71 -4.39 5.85
CA ALA A 54 7.13 -5.56 6.60
C ALA A 54 6.43 -6.85 6.10
N GLY A 55 5.14 -6.75 5.77
CA GLY A 55 4.38 -7.86 5.18
C GLY A 55 4.96 -8.33 3.84
N GLY A 56 5.27 -7.40 2.93
CA GLY A 56 5.91 -7.71 1.64
C GLY A 56 7.25 -8.41 1.80
N LYS A 57 8.10 -7.91 2.71
CA LYS A 57 9.39 -8.54 3.05
C LYS A 57 9.23 -9.95 3.55
N MET A 58 8.26 -10.17 4.45
CA MET A 58 8.00 -11.49 5.04
C MET A 58 7.63 -12.51 3.97
N VAL A 59 6.78 -12.13 3.01
CA VAL A 59 6.39 -13.02 1.89
C VAL A 59 7.58 -13.32 0.98
N ALA A 60 8.35 -12.31 0.58
CA ALA A 60 9.52 -12.52 -0.26
C ALA A 60 10.57 -13.43 0.41
N GLN A 61 10.84 -13.21 1.70
CA GLN A 61 11.76 -14.05 2.46
C GLN A 61 11.27 -15.49 2.54
N PHE A 62 9.98 -15.68 2.79
CA PHE A 62 9.37 -17.01 2.79
C PHE A 62 9.60 -17.74 1.47
N ILE A 63 9.42 -17.07 0.34
CA ILE A 63 9.65 -17.65 -1.00
C ILE A 63 11.11 -18.06 -1.18
N VAL A 64 12.05 -17.15 -0.88
CA VAL A 64 13.49 -17.39 -1.02
C VAL A 64 13.93 -18.60 -0.18
N ASP A 65 13.41 -18.71 1.04
CA ASP A 65 13.74 -19.80 1.97
C ASP A 65 13.20 -21.16 1.52
N HIS A 66 12.06 -21.18 0.82
CA HIS A 66 11.43 -22.41 0.34
C HIS A 66 11.94 -22.85 -1.03
N LEU A 67 12.32 -21.92 -1.90
CA LEU A 67 12.88 -22.19 -3.23
C LEU A 67 14.41 -22.23 -3.22
N LYS A 68 14.98 -23.04 -2.33
CA LYS A 68 16.45 -23.17 -2.19
C LYS A 68 17.15 -23.64 -3.47
N ASN A 69 16.46 -24.41 -4.28
CA ASN A 69 16.94 -24.91 -5.57
C ASN A 69 16.53 -24.02 -6.76
N GLY A 70 15.96 -22.84 -6.45
CA GLY A 70 15.47 -21.87 -7.40
C GLY A 70 14.10 -22.16 -8.00
N GLY A 71 13.67 -21.24 -8.85
CA GLY A 71 12.35 -21.22 -9.47
C GLY A 71 12.07 -19.86 -10.12
N ASN A 72 11.09 -19.83 -11.02
CA ASN A 72 10.60 -18.59 -11.62
C ASN A 72 9.51 -17.99 -10.76
N ILE A 73 9.59 -16.69 -10.49
CA ILE A 73 8.63 -15.94 -9.68
C ILE A 73 7.90 -14.93 -10.56
N VAL A 74 6.60 -14.78 -10.31
CA VAL A 74 5.77 -13.70 -10.84
C VAL A 74 5.08 -13.04 -9.66
N GLU A 75 5.08 -11.71 -9.65
CA GLU A 75 4.34 -10.92 -8.67
C GLU A 75 3.02 -10.46 -9.29
N LEU A 76 1.91 -10.73 -8.61
CA LEU A 76 0.60 -10.24 -8.99
C LEU A 76 0.21 -9.13 -8.02
N GLU A 77 0.30 -7.89 -8.50
CA GLU A 77 0.03 -6.72 -7.70
C GLU A 77 -1.46 -6.42 -7.56
N GLY A 78 -1.78 -5.62 -6.55
CA GLY A 78 -3.13 -5.09 -6.34
C GLY A 78 -3.43 -3.89 -7.24
N ILE A 79 -4.41 -3.09 -6.84
CA ILE A 79 -4.85 -1.90 -7.60
C ILE A 79 -3.70 -0.86 -7.62
N PRO A 80 -3.22 -0.45 -8.82
CA PRO A 80 -2.27 0.65 -8.95
C PRO A 80 -2.81 1.93 -8.32
N GLY A 81 -1.96 2.69 -7.64
CA GLY A 81 -2.34 3.92 -6.93
C GLY A 81 -2.83 3.70 -5.48
N SER A 82 -3.10 2.45 -5.08
CA SER A 82 -3.32 2.13 -3.67
C SER A 82 -1.98 2.02 -2.92
N SER A 83 -1.87 2.71 -1.79
CA SER A 83 -0.70 2.66 -0.91
C SER A 83 -0.36 1.24 -0.48
N ALA A 84 -1.37 0.45 -0.11
CA ALA A 84 -1.15 -0.92 0.35
C ALA A 84 -0.53 -1.84 -0.72
N ALA A 85 -0.91 -1.69 -2.00
CA ALA A 85 -0.26 -2.46 -3.08
C ALA A 85 1.20 -2.00 -3.27
N ARG A 86 1.42 -0.69 -3.32
CA ARG A 86 2.74 -0.08 -3.48
C ARG A 86 3.71 -0.48 -2.35
N GLU A 87 3.28 -0.40 -1.10
CA GLU A 87 4.08 -0.72 0.07
C GLU A 87 4.41 -2.21 0.17
N ARG A 88 3.45 -3.10 -0.18
CA ARG A 88 3.72 -4.54 -0.24
C ARG A 88 4.72 -4.88 -1.33
N GLY A 89 4.57 -4.31 -2.53
CA GLY A 89 5.53 -4.47 -3.62
C GLY A 89 6.91 -3.97 -3.20
N GLU A 90 6.99 -2.77 -2.60
CA GLU A 90 8.26 -2.24 -2.07
C GLU A 90 8.93 -3.23 -1.10
N GLY A 91 8.19 -3.74 -0.12
CA GLY A 91 8.69 -4.74 0.82
C GLY A 91 9.17 -6.02 0.12
N PHE A 92 8.41 -6.49 -0.87
CA PHE A 92 8.73 -7.66 -1.66
C PHE A 92 10.04 -7.47 -2.44
N HIS A 93 10.18 -6.37 -3.18
CA HIS A 93 11.37 -5.99 -3.95
C HIS A 93 12.61 -5.78 -3.09
N GLN A 94 12.47 -5.31 -1.85
CA GLN A 94 13.62 -5.17 -0.93
C GLN A 94 14.35 -6.49 -0.64
N VAL A 95 13.69 -7.63 -0.86
CA VAL A 95 14.22 -8.98 -0.66
C VAL A 95 14.41 -9.72 -2.00
N ILE A 96 13.36 -9.84 -2.83
CA ILE A 96 13.40 -10.72 -4.00
C ILE A 96 14.44 -10.28 -5.04
N ASP A 97 14.62 -8.97 -5.23
CA ASP A 97 15.57 -8.41 -6.21
C ASP A 97 17.04 -8.69 -5.83
N LYS A 98 17.29 -9.08 -4.57
CA LYS A 98 18.62 -9.42 -4.04
C LYS A 98 18.84 -10.92 -3.92
N ALA A 99 17.81 -11.73 -4.18
CA ALA A 99 17.88 -13.18 -4.00
C ALA A 99 18.55 -13.84 -5.21
N ALA A 100 19.73 -14.43 -5.00
CA ALA A 100 20.51 -15.04 -6.07
C ALA A 100 19.98 -16.42 -6.52
N ASN A 101 19.14 -17.07 -5.71
CA ASN A 101 18.65 -18.42 -5.96
C ASN A 101 17.37 -18.46 -6.79
N VAL A 102 16.62 -17.37 -6.91
CA VAL A 102 15.36 -17.33 -7.66
C VAL A 102 15.47 -16.46 -8.91
N ASN A 103 14.68 -16.78 -9.93
CA ASN A 103 14.57 -15.95 -11.12
C ASN A 103 13.28 -15.13 -11.04
N TYR A 104 13.43 -13.84 -10.76
CA TYR A 104 12.35 -12.87 -10.82
C TYR A 104 12.57 -11.98 -12.05
N PRO A 105 12.05 -12.36 -13.23
CA PRO A 105 12.06 -11.45 -14.36
C PRO A 105 11.13 -10.30 -14.01
N HIS A 106 11.71 -9.15 -13.66
CA HIS A 106 10.98 -7.90 -13.49
C HIS A 106 10.08 -7.71 -14.71
N LEU A 107 8.78 -7.94 -14.56
CA LEU A 107 7.80 -7.53 -15.55
C LEU A 107 7.67 -6.02 -15.37
N ALA A 108 8.67 -5.30 -15.90
CA ALA A 108 8.69 -3.86 -15.94
C ALA A 108 7.46 -3.40 -16.74
N ASN A 109 6.41 -3.00 -16.00
CA ASN A 109 5.18 -2.38 -16.47
C ASN A 109 4.22 -3.33 -17.22
N ALA A 110 3.19 -3.80 -16.50
CA ALA A 110 1.86 -3.99 -17.06
C ALA A 110 1.06 -2.69 -16.91
#